data_AF-A0A7S4ED57-F1
#
_entry.id   AF-A0A7S4ED57-F1
#
_cell.length_a   1.000
_cell.length_b   1.000
_cell.length_c   1.000
_cell.angle_alpha   90.00
_cell.angle_beta   90.00
_cell.angle_gamma   90.00
#
_symmetry.space_group_name_H-M   'P 1'
#
loop_
_entity.id
_entity.type
_entity.pdbx_description
1 polymer ?
#
loop_
_entity_poly.entity_id
_entity_poly.type
_entity_poly.pdbx_seq_one_letter_code
_entity_poly.pdbx_strand_id
1 'polypeptide(L)'
;ACRRLGERACVRRGRLALVGELCTDIADVPAFAAACETVYLSNNCFAALDGVQAFRHVVQLSLTNNCVLHLDRLEPLRSLEALVVLALEGNGVAALPGYRSRCLATCAVSLRRLDGRDVTPRERRDAAAADRRDRAVWDDLR
;
A
#
# COMPACT_ATOMS: atom_id res chain seq x y z
N ALA A 1 -4.94 10.12 15.29
CA ALA A 1 -4.88 9.00 16.27
C ALA A 1 -3.53 8.86 16.98
N CYS A 2 -2.38 8.90 16.28
CA CYS A 2 -1.06 8.68 16.90
C CYS A 2 -0.64 9.69 17.98
N ARG A 3 -1.11 10.95 17.90
CA ARG A 3 -0.90 11.94 18.98
C ARG A 3 -1.66 11.61 20.27
N ARG A 4 -2.73 10.79 20.22
CA ARG A 4 -3.55 10.43 21.39
C ARG A 4 -3.10 9.13 22.08
N LEU A 5 -2.58 8.17 21.32
CA LEU A 5 -2.18 6.87 21.86
C LEU A 5 -0.76 6.85 22.45
N GLY A 6 0.05 7.89 22.20
CA GLY A 6 1.44 7.93 22.58
C GLY A 6 2.29 7.07 21.64
N GLU A 7 3.36 7.65 21.10
CA GLU A 7 4.23 7.07 20.07
C GLU A 7 4.75 5.65 20.43
N ARG A 8 4.89 5.38 21.73
CA ARG A 8 5.36 4.08 22.27
C ARG A 8 4.28 2.99 22.34
N ALA A 9 3.00 3.34 22.29
CA ALA A 9 1.91 2.35 22.32
C ALA A 9 1.65 1.77 20.92
N CYS A 10 1.74 2.60 19.89
CA CYS A 10 1.48 2.21 18.50
C CYS A 10 2.66 1.47 17.87
N VAL A 11 3.90 1.82 18.25
CA VAL A 11 5.13 1.21 17.71
C VAL A 11 5.75 0.26 18.72
N ARG A 12 5.79 -1.03 18.41
CA ARG A 12 6.50 -2.06 19.18
C ARG A 12 7.49 -2.81 18.30
N ARG A 13 8.79 -2.75 18.65
CA ARG A 13 9.87 -3.47 17.95
C ARG A 13 9.86 -3.24 16.42
N GLY A 14 9.69 -1.99 15.98
CA GLY A 14 9.64 -1.65 14.55
C GLY A 14 8.34 -2.07 13.85
N ARG A 15 7.30 -2.41 14.60
CA ARG A 15 5.96 -2.72 14.09
C ARG A 15 4.99 -1.64 14.52
N LEU A 16 4.33 -1.02 13.57
CA LEU A 16 3.24 -0.09 13.80
C LEU A 16 1.91 -0.83 13.69
N ALA A 17 1.04 -0.67 14.66
CA ALA A 17 -0.36 -1.11 14.57
C ALA A 17 -1.29 0.05 14.93
N LEU A 18 -2.12 0.46 13.97
CA LEU A 18 -3.18 1.45 14.10
C LEU A 18 -4.42 0.84 13.45
N VAL A 19 -5.19 0.08 14.21
CA VAL A 19 -6.37 -0.63 13.69
C VAL A 19 -7.62 -0.05 14.32
N GLY A 20 -8.60 0.39 13.53
CA GLY A 20 -9.85 0.95 14.07
C GLY A 20 -9.74 2.38 14.59
N GLU A 21 -8.70 3.11 14.17
CA GLU A 21 -8.37 4.43 14.70
C GLU A 21 -8.98 5.59 13.90
N LEU A 22 -9.83 5.27 12.92
CA LEU A 22 -10.48 6.24 12.02
C LEU A 22 -9.47 7.17 11.33
N CYS A 23 -8.26 6.68 11.05
CA CYS A 23 -7.26 7.46 10.34
C CYS A 23 -7.70 7.68 8.89
N THR A 24 -7.70 8.94 8.44
CA THR A 24 -8.02 9.32 7.07
C THR A 24 -6.78 9.58 6.23
N ASP A 25 -5.70 10.08 6.86
CA ASP A 25 -4.46 10.48 6.18
C ASP A 25 -3.23 9.78 6.75
N ILE A 26 -2.42 9.21 5.86
CA ILE A 26 -1.14 8.59 6.19
C ILE A 26 -0.12 9.65 6.67
N ALA A 27 -0.31 10.92 6.28
CA ALA A 27 0.52 12.06 6.67
C ALA A 27 0.59 12.32 8.20
N ASP A 28 -0.34 11.77 8.99
CA ASP A 28 -0.31 11.84 10.45
C ASP A 28 0.56 10.75 11.12
N VAL A 29 0.94 9.74 10.34
CA VAL A 29 1.69 8.55 10.76
C VAL A 29 3.21 8.56 10.43
N PRO A 30 3.81 9.49 9.65
CA PRO A 30 5.07 9.25 8.93
C PRO A 30 6.32 9.30 9.81
N ALA A 31 6.37 10.13 10.87
CA ALA A 31 7.63 10.41 11.58
C ALA A 31 8.21 9.17 12.29
N PHE A 32 7.37 8.40 12.97
CA PHE A 32 7.82 7.20 13.70
C PHE A 32 7.68 5.91 12.88
N ALA A 33 6.83 5.89 11.85
CA ALA A 33 6.65 4.70 11.03
C ALA A 33 7.61 4.61 9.83
N ALA A 34 8.37 5.68 9.53
CA ALA A 34 9.47 5.61 8.56
C ALA A 34 10.52 4.53 8.90
N ALA A 35 10.73 4.26 10.20
CA ALA A 35 11.63 3.22 10.70
C ALA A 35 10.94 1.86 10.93
N CYS A 36 9.64 1.73 10.63
CA CYS A 36 8.91 0.49 10.86
C CYS A 36 8.98 -0.44 9.63
N GLU A 37 9.22 -1.72 9.90
CA GLU A 37 9.23 -2.77 8.87
C GLU A 37 7.84 -3.37 8.67
N THR A 38 7.00 -3.36 9.69
CA THR A 38 5.64 -3.93 9.63
C THR A 38 4.62 -2.88 10.03
N VAL A 39 3.65 -2.62 9.17
CA VAL A 39 2.64 -1.59 9.38
C VAL A 39 1.25 -2.19 9.19
N TYR A 40 0.45 -2.17 10.24
CA TYR A 40 -0.96 -2.58 10.24
C TYR A 40 -1.84 -1.34 10.38
N LEU A 41 -2.60 -1.06 9.32
CA LEU A 41 -3.50 0.07 9.17
C LEU A 41 -4.92 -0.39 8.88
N SER A 42 -5.29 -1.58 9.34
CA SER A 42 -6.59 -2.20 9.04
C SER A 42 -7.77 -1.44 9.69
N ASN A 43 -8.98 -1.54 9.15
CA ASN A 43 -10.18 -0.89 9.69
C ASN A 43 -10.00 0.63 9.90
N ASN A 44 -9.46 1.34 8.92
CA ASN A 44 -9.39 2.80 8.94
C ASN A 44 -10.18 3.37 7.75
N CYS A 45 -10.08 4.68 7.52
CA CYS A 45 -10.77 5.37 6.44
C CYS A 45 -9.77 5.97 5.44
N PHE A 46 -8.64 5.29 5.20
CA PHE A 46 -7.65 5.77 4.24
C PHE A 46 -8.24 5.75 2.83
N ALA A 47 -8.51 6.93 2.28
CA ALA A 47 -8.97 7.11 0.91
C ALA A 47 -7.79 7.29 -0.07
N ALA A 48 -6.70 7.86 0.41
CA ALA A 48 -5.46 8.09 -0.33
C ALA A 48 -4.26 7.53 0.44
N LEU A 49 -3.23 7.13 -0.32
CA LEU A 49 -1.95 6.66 0.23
C LEU A 49 -0.85 7.73 0.11
N ASP A 50 -1.26 8.99 0.09
CA ASP A 50 -0.35 10.13 -0.03
C ASP A 50 0.53 10.22 1.23
N GLY A 51 1.85 10.24 1.04
CA GLY A 51 2.84 10.18 2.13
C GLY A 51 3.30 8.77 2.51
N VAL A 52 2.79 7.70 1.88
CA VAL A 52 3.30 6.33 2.11
C VAL A 52 4.79 6.20 1.76
N GLN A 53 5.32 7.08 0.90
CA GLN A 53 6.74 7.13 0.52
C GLN A 53 7.67 7.34 1.72
N ALA A 54 7.15 7.83 2.86
CA ALA A 54 7.90 7.92 4.11
C ALA A 54 8.31 6.56 4.66
N PHE A 55 7.57 5.48 4.35
CA PHE A 55 7.80 4.13 4.86
C PHE A 55 8.84 3.34 4.06
N ARG A 56 10.03 3.91 3.86
CA ARG A 56 11.08 3.34 2.99
C ARG A 56 11.52 1.92 3.36
N HIS A 57 11.41 1.56 4.63
CA HIS A 57 11.84 0.26 5.16
C HIS A 57 10.69 -0.72 5.38
N VAL A 58 9.48 -0.41 4.94
CA VAL A 58 8.33 -1.28 5.20
C VAL A 58 8.43 -2.54 4.34
N VAL A 59 8.36 -3.69 5.01
CA VAL A 59 8.37 -5.03 4.42
C VAL A 59 6.96 -5.58 4.33
N GLN A 60 6.11 -5.26 5.29
CA GLN A 60 4.73 -5.75 5.35
C GLN A 60 3.77 -4.60 5.67
N LEU A 61 2.82 -4.37 4.76
CA LEU A 61 1.79 -3.35 4.87
C LEU A 61 0.40 -3.99 4.76
N SER A 62 -0.41 -3.83 5.80
CA SER A 62 -1.81 -4.22 5.78
C SER A 62 -2.70 -2.99 5.86
N LEU A 63 -3.53 -2.82 4.84
CA LEU A 63 -4.52 -1.77 4.68
C LEU A 63 -5.92 -2.38 4.54
N THR A 64 -6.15 -3.56 5.13
CA THR A 64 -7.44 -4.25 5.06
C THR A 64 -8.61 -3.40 5.58
N ASN A 65 -9.78 -3.44 4.96
CA ASN A 65 -10.96 -2.66 5.32
C ASN A 65 -10.67 -1.15 5.43
N ASN A 66 -10.21 -0.57 4.32
CA ASN A 66 -10.04 0.86 4.16
C ASN A 66 -10.92 1.38 3.02
N CYS A 67 -10.87 2.69 2.76
CA CYS A 67 -11.70 3.35 1.76
C CYS A 67 -10.92 3.70 0.48
N VAL A 68 -9.90 2.92 0.10
CA VAL A 68 -9.17 3.13 -1.15
C VAL A 68 -10.06 2.71 -2.31
N LEU A 69 -10.55 3.68 -3.07
CA LEU A 69 -11.51 3.45 -4.17
C LEU A 69 -10.87 3.45 -5.56
N HIS A 70 -9.72 4.11 -5.71
CA HIS A 70 -9.10 4.36 -7.02
C HIS A 70 -7.72 3.72 -7.14
N LEU A 71 -7.44 3.16 -8.32
CA LEU A 71 -6.15 2.55 -8.65
C LEU A 71 -5.00 3.57 -8.66
N ASP A 72 -5.26 4.82 -9.04
CA ASP A 72 -4.25 5.89 -9.07
C ASP A 72 -3.69 6.20 -7.67
N ARG A 73 -4.50 5.96 -6.63
CA ARG A 73 -4.08 6.13 -5.23
C ARG A 73 -3.06 5.08 -4.78
N LEU A 74 -2.77 4.08 -5.60
CA LEU A 74 -1.72 3.09 -5.35
C LEU A 74 -0.36 3.57 -5.85
N GLU A 75 -0.27 4.55 -6.76
CA GLU A 75 1.01 5.03 -7.31
C GLU A 75 2.09 5.34 -6.25
N PRO A 76 1.77 5.96 -5.10
CA PRO A 76 2.75 6.21 -4.04
C PRO A 76 3.42 4.94 -3.49
N LEU A 77 2.77 3.77 -3.59
CA LEU A 77 3.34 2.48 -3.15
C LEU A 77 4.55 2.07 -4.00
N ARG A 78 4.71 2.64 -5.20
CA ARG A 78 5.87 2.38 -6.06
C ARG A 78 7.20 2.77 -5.41
N SER A 79 7.17 3.77 -4.53
CA SER A 79 8.35 4.23 -3.79
C SER A 79 8.80 3.25 -2.69
N LEU A 80 8.00 2.21 -2.39
CA LEU A 80 8.29 1.23 -1.37
C LEU A 80 9.09 0.07 -1.95
N GLU A 81 10.40 0.25 -2.06
CA GLU A 81 11.29 -0.77 -2.62
C GLU A 81 11.45 -1.99 -1.72
N ALA A 82 11.18 -1.88 -0.41
CA ALA A 82 11.30 -3.00 0.53
C ALA A 82 10.00 -3.81 0.72
N LEU A 83 8.89 -3.41 0.11
CA LEU A 83 7.57 -3.99 0.38
C LEU A 83 7.44 -5.41 -0.19
N VAL A 84 7.36 -6.41 0.69
CA VAL A 84 7.22 -7.83 0.33
C VAL A 84 5.77 -8.31 0.43
N VAL A 85 5.02 -7.83 1.42
CA VAL A 85 3.64 -8.27 1.69
C VAL A 85 2.71 -7.06 1.71
N LEU A 86 1.68 -7.08 0.85
CA LEU A 86 0.63 -6.07 0.80
C LEU A 86 -0.74 -6.72 0.98
N ALA A 87 -1.59 -6.12 1.80
CA ALA A 87 -3.00 -6.49 1.90
C ALA A 87 -3.87 -5.24 1.74
N LEU A 88 -4.77 -5.23 0.77
CA LEU A 88 -5.79 -4.21 0.52
C LEU A 88 -7.18 -4.84 0.45
N GLU A 89 -7.35 -6.07 0.94
CA GLU A 89 -8.65 -6.73 1.06
C GLU A 89 -9.67 -5.84 1.79
N GLY A 90 -10.93 -5.83 1.33
CA GLY A 90 -11.97 -4.97 1.90
C GLY A 90 -11.85 -3.48 1.55
N ASN A 91 -10.98 -3.11 0.60
CA ASN A 91 -11.02 -1.80 -0.05
C ASN A 91 -11.89 -1.85 -1.31
N GLY A 92 -12.47 -0.70 -1.70
CA GLY A 92 -13.24 -0.61 -2.94
C GLY A 92 -12.39 -0.89 -4.19
N VAL A 93 -11.08 -0.62 -4.13
CA VAL A 93 -10.13 -0.95 -5.20
C VAL A 93 -10.02 -2.46 -5.42
N ALA A 94 -10.23 -3.29 -4.39
CA ALA A 94 -10.17 -4.75 -4.53
C ALA A 94 -11.33 -5.31 -5.39
N ALA A 95 -12.41 -4.54 -5.55
CA ALA A 95 -13.52 -4.87 -6.44
C ALA A 95 -13.28 -4.45 -7.90
N LEU A 96 -12.22 -3.69 -8.19
CA LEU A 96 -11.96 -3.20 -9.54
C LEU A 96 -11.30 -4.27 -10.44
N PRO A 97 -11.71 -4.37 -11.71
CA PRO A 97 -11.05 -5.24 -12.67
C PRO A 97 -9.62 -4.76 -12.91
N GLY A 98 -8.65 -5.69 -12.87
CA GLY A 98 -7.24 -5.35 -13.06
C GLY A 98 -6.51 -4.81 -11.84
N TYR A 99 -7.17 -4.72 -10.67
CA TYR A 99 -6.55 -4.31 -9.40
C TYR A 99 -5.27 -5.09 -9.10
N ARG A 100 -5.33 -6.43 -9.17
CA ARG A 100 -4.17 -7.28 -8.92
C ARG A 100 -3.02 -6.95 -9.86
N SER A 101 -3.27 -6.88 -11.17
CA SER A 101 -2.25 -6.53 -12.16
C SER A 101 -1.68 -5.14 -11.90
N ARG A 102 -2.51 -4.16 -11.54
CA ARG A 102 -2.06 -2.81 -11.21
C ARG A 102 -1.17 -2.79 -9.97
N CYS A 103 -1.59 -3.41 -8.87
CA CYS A 103 -0.75 -3.54 -7.67
C CYS A 103 0.60 -4.21 -7.95
N LEU A 104 0.59 -5.27 -8.76
CA LEU A 104 1.80 -5.97 -9.16
C LEU A 104 2.71 -5.12 -10.03
N ALA A 105 2.16 -4.28 -10.90
CA ALA A 105 2.92 -3.35 -11.70
C ALA A 105 3.51 -2.21 -10.87
N THR A 106 2.69 -1.63 -9.97
CA THR A 106 3.11 -0.55 -9.09
C THR A 106 4.19 -1.00 -8.11
N CYS A 107 4.04 -2.18 -7.50
CA CYS A 107 4.99 -2.76 -6.55
C CYS A 107 5.83 -3.89 -7.18
N ALA A 108 6.23 -3.73 -8.45
CA ALA A 108 6.90 -4.77 -9.23
C ALA A 108 8.31 -5.14 -8.75
N VAL A 109 8.93 -4.36 -7.86
CA VAL A 109 10.32 -4.58 -7.43
C VAL A 109 10.43 -5.65 -6.35
N SER A 110 9.58 -5.60 -5.32
CA SER A 110 9.76 -6.39 -4.09
C SER A 110 8.54 -7.19 -3.65
N LEU A 111 7.35 -6.89 -4.16
CA LEU A 111 6.11 -7.50 -3.69
C LEU A 111 6.07 -8.99 -4.00
N ARG A 112 6.05 -9.85 -2.97
CA ARG A 112 5.94 -11.32 -3.12
C ARG A 112 4.56 -11.84 -2.79
N ARG A 113 3.78 -11.12 -1.99
CA ARG A 113 2.47 -11.56 -1.52
C ARG A 113 1.47 -10.40 -1.55
N LEU A 114 0.32 -10.63 -2.17
CA LEU A 114 -0.78 -9.68 -2.27
C LEU A 114 -2.08 -10.35 -1.78
N ASP A 115 -2.73 -9.75 -0.79
CA ASP A 115 -4.01 -10.23 -0.21
C ASP A 115 -3.94 -11.70 0.23
N GLY A 116 -2.84 -12.07 0.89
CA GLY A 116 -2.58 -13.43 1.33
C GLY A 116 -2.25 -14.43 0.22
N ARG A 117 -2.25 -14.01 -1.05
CA ARG A 117 -1.89 -14.82 -2.20
C ARG A 117 -0.46 -14.53 -2.66
N ASP A 118 0.29 -15.59 -2.92
CA ASP A 118 1.63 -15.45 -3.49
C ASP A 118 1.56 -14.89 -4.92
N VAL A 119 2.53 -14.05 -5.25
CA VAL A 119 2.68 -13.43 -6.56
C VAL A 119 3.56 -14.30 -7.41
N THR A 120 3.00 -14.84 -8.50
CA THR A 120 3.78 -15.66 -9.42
C THR A 120 4.64 -14.80 -10.35
N PRO A 121 5.79 -15.31 -10.83
CA PRO A 121 6.61 -14.60 -11.81
C PRO A 121 5.86 -14.26 -13.11
N ARG A 122 4.90 -15.11 -13.48
CA ARG A 122 4.05 -14.91 -14.67
C ARG A 122 3.14 -13.70 -14.49
N GLU A 123 2.38 -13.64 -13.39
CA GLU A 123 1.52 -12.49 -13.10
C GLU A 123 2.31 -11.18 -13.05
N ARG A 124 3.54 -11.20 -12.51
CA ARG A 124 4.41 -10.02 -12.51
C ARG A 124 4.78 -9.55 -13.91
N ARG A 125 5.12 -10.48 -14.81
CA ARG A 125 5.44 -10.16 -16.21
C ARG A 125 4.22 -9.60 -16.94
N ASP A 126 3.07 -10.23 -16.75
CA ASP A 126 1.81 -9.83 -17.38
C ASP A 126 1.38 -8.42 -16.89
N ALA A 127 1.48 -8.17 -15.58
CA ALA A 127 1.26 -6.87 -14.96
C ALA A 127 2.21 -5.80 -15.51
N ALA A 128 3.51 -6.08 -15.59
CA ALA A 128 4.50 -5.14 -16.13
C ALA A 128 4.32 -4.89 -17.65
N ALA A 129 3.75 -5.83 -18.39
CA ALA A 129 3.37 -5.63 -19.78
C ALA A 129 2.11 -4.77 -19.91
N ALA A 130 1.12 -4.98 -19.02
CA ALA A 130 -0.10 -4.18 -18.96
C ALA A 130 0.18 -2.72 -18.58
N ASP A 131 1.01 -2.47 -17.57
CA ASP A 131 1.36 -1.11 -17.14
C ASP A 131 2.10 -0.31 -18.21
N ARG A 132 2.99 -0.96 -18.98
CA ARG A 132 3.65 -0.32 -20.13
C ARG A 132 2.65 0.11 -21.20
N ARG A 133 1.59 -0.67 -21.42
CA ARG A 133 0.52 -0.33 -22.38
C ARG A 133 -0.34 0.80 -21.83
N ASP A 134 -0.76 0.71 -20.57
CA ASP A 134 -1.57 1.74 -19.95
C ASP A 134 -0.80 3.08 -19.94
N ARG A 135 0.48 3.11 -19.56
CA ARG A 135 1.30 4.32 -19.59
C ARG A 135 1.44 4.92 -20.98
N ALA A 136 1.65 4.08 -22.00
CA ALA A 136 1.74 4.56 -23.38
C ALA A 136 0.42 5.26 -23.81
N VAL A 137 -0.72 4.75 -23.34
CA VAL A 137 -2.03 5.38 -23.59
C VAL A 137 -2.20 6.71 -22.85
N TRP A 138 -1.66 6.86 -21.63
CA TRP A 138 -1.75 8.10 -20.86
C TRP A 138 -0.74 9.18 -21.30
N ASP A 139 0.46 8.81 -21.75
CA ASP A 139 1.46 9.76 -22.26
C ASP A 139 1.06 10.34 -23.63
N ASP A 140 0.30 9.59 -24.45
CA ASP A 140 -0.25 10.09 -25.73
C ASP A 140 -1.44 11.06 -25.56
N LEU A 141 -2.04 11.14 -24.37
CA LEU A 141 -3.16 12.04 -24.06
C LEU A 141 -2.72 13.38 -23.45
N ARG A 142 -1.42 13.69 -23.47
CA ARG A 142 -0.84 14.90 -22.87
C ARG A 142 -0.43 15.95 -23.88
#